data_AF-A0A3B0XKI0-F1
#
_entry.id   AF-A0A3B0XKI0-F1
#
_cell.length_a   1.000
_cell.length_b   1.000
_cell.length_c   1.000
_cell.angle_alpha   90.00
_cell.angle_beta   90.00
_cell.angle_gamma   90.00
#
_symmetry.space_group_name_H-M   'P 1'
#
loop_
_entity.id
_entity.type
_entity.pdbx_description
1 polymer ?
#
loop_
_entity_poly.entity_id
_entity_poly.type
_entity_poly.pdbx_seq_one_letter_code
_entity_poly.pdbx_strand_id
1 'polypeptide(L)'
;MKKYLIKNLINNDNSSVASWIFKGKKIEITNKGRILALEKQDGNILIIHIDKAYDEDSAFIYSPSGKIIKKIINFEKKSGCICYDDVYYVDKELTLIAGSRAKRIACVIDEKGNYIRSYETR
;
A
#
# COMPACT_ATOMS: atom_id res chain seq x y z
N MET A 1 -19.51 11.90 -8.80
CA MET A 1 -18.17 12.50 -8.56
C MET A 1 -17.29 12.26 -9.77
N LYS A 2 -16.63 13.29 -10.33
CA LYS A 2 -15.61 13.10 -11.37
C LYS A 2 -14.43 12.33 -10.76
N LYS A 3 -14.14 11.12 -11.26
CA LYS A 3 -12.89 10.42 -10.95
C LYS A 3 -11.75 11.27 -11.49
N TYR A 4 -10.90 11.80 -10.62
CA TYR A 4 -9.65 12.40 -11.05
C TYR A 4 -8.70 11.26 -11.33
N LEU A 5 -8.40 11.02 -12.61
CA LEU A 5 -7.47 9.98 -13.03
C LEU A 5 -6.07 10.38 -12.56
N ILE A 6 -5.40 9.50 -11.81
CA ILE A 6 -3.95 9.64 -11.60
C ILE A 6 -3.30 9.35 -12.95
N LYS A 7 -2.30 10.16 -13.31
CA LYS A 7 -1.50 9.91 -14.51
C LYS A 7 -0.08 9.61 -14.07
N ASN A 8 0.49 8.58 -14.69
CA ASN A 8 1.90 8.24 -14.58
C ASN A 8 2.32 7.98 -13.12
N LEU A 9 1.63 7.07 -12.42
CA LEU A 9 2.19 6.52 -11.18
C LEU A 9 3.49 5.79 -11.54
N ILE A 10 4.60 6.29 -11.00
CA ILE A 10 5.94 5.73 -11.19
C ILE A 10 6.40 5.23 -9.83
N ASN A 11 6.59 3.91 -9.74
CA ASN A 11 7.25 3.23 -8.64
C ASN A 11 8.11 2.12 -9.25
N ASN A 12 9.38 2.43 -9.49
CA ASN A 12 10.32 1.46 -10.05
C ASN A 12 10.62 0.36 -9.02
N ASP A 13 11.00 -0.82 -9.49
CA ASP A 13 11.42 -1.91 -8.61
C ASP A 13 12.51 -1.46 -7.64
N ASN A 14 12.33 -1.80 -6.36
CA ASN A 14 13.22 -1.43 -5.26
C ASN A 14 13.44 0.09 -5.09
N SER A 15 12.53 0.93 -5.57
CA SER A 15 12.63 2.38 -5.38
C SER A 15 12.30 2.79 -3.95
N SER A 16 12.98 3.82 -3.46
CA SER A 16 12.64 4.55 -2.23
C SER A 16 11.66 5.71 -2.48
N VAL A 17 11.12 5.79 -3.70
CA VAL A 17 10.26 6.89 -4.16
C VAL A 17 9.04 6.34 -4.89
N ALA A 18 7.88 6.93 -4.60
CA ALA A 18 6.69 6.82 -5.43
C ALA A 18 6.27 8.22 -5.87
N SER A 19 6.00 8.41 -7.16
CA SER A 19 5.59 9.73 -7.67
C SER A 19 4.50 9.62 -8.72
N TRP A 20 3.66 10.65 -8.82
CA TRP A 20 2.58 10.73 -9.80
C TRP A 20 2.23 12.19 -10.09
N ILE A 21 1.42 12.42 -11.13
CA ILE A 21 0.95 13.76 -11.50
C ILE A 21 -0.51 13.94 -11.09
N PHE A 22 -0.78 14.99 -10.31
CA PHE A 22 -2.14 15.40 -9.95
C PHE A 22 -2.35 16.89 -10.17
N LYS A 23 -3.37 17.24 -10.98
CA LYS A 23 -3.68 18.63 -11.36
C LYS A 23 -2.46 19.42 -11.87
N GLY A 24 -1.62 18.77 -12.69
CA GLY A 24 -0.42 19.36 -13.27
C GLY A 24 0.78 19.49 -12.33
N LYS A 25 0.67 19.03 -11.08
CA LYS A 25 1.77 19.02 -10.11
C LYS A 25 2.32 17.62 -9.91
N LYS A 26 3.65 17.49 -9.82
CA LYS A 26 4.31 16.26 -9.37
C LYS A 26 4.11 16.11 -7.88
N ILE A 27 3.55 14.97 -7.48
CA ILE A 27 3.46 14.52 -6.11
C ILE A 27 4.53 13.45 -5.93
N GLU A 28 5.25 13.51 -4.82
CA GLU A 28 6.35 12.60 -4.53
C GLU A 28 6.30 12.21 -3.05
N ILE A 29 6.39 10.90 -2.81
CA ILE A 29 6.49 10.29 -1.49
C ILE A 29 7.81 9.54 -1.45
N THR A 30 8.59 9.78 -0.40
CA THR A 30 9.91 9.17 -0.21
C THR A 30 9.97 8.40 1.10
N ASN A 31 10.80 7.37 1.13
CA ASN A 31 11.07 6.54 2.30
C ASN A 31 12.58 6.30 2.41
N LYS A 32 13.10 5.95 3.60
CA LYS A 32 14.51 5.54 3.73
C LYS A 32 14.75 4.15 3.15
N GLY A 33 13.75 3.26 3.25
CA GLY A 33 13.77 1.95 2.60
C GLY A 33 12.96 1.93 1.31
N ARG A 34 12.47 0.75 0.95
CA ARG A 34 11.70 0.54 -0.28
C ARG A 34 10.27 1.06 -0.12
N ILE A 35 9.70 1.53 -1.22
CA ILE A 35 8.28 1.85 -1.35
C ILE A 35 7.66 0.91 -2.38
N LEU A 36 6.47 0.40 -2.06
CA LEU A 36 5.52 -0.12 -3.05
C LEU A 36 4.35 0.83 -3.17
N ALA A 37 3.90 1.10 -4.39
CA ALA A 37 2.73 1.93 -4.63
C ALA A 37 1.76 1.24 -5.61
N LEU A 38 0.48 1.30 -5.28
CA LEU A 38 -0.60 0.79 -6.12
C LEU A 38 -1.68 1.87 -6.28
N GLU A 39 -2.03 2.18 -7.52
CA GLU A 39 -3.22 2.98 -7.81
C GLU A 39 -4.47 2.15 -7.53
N LYS A 40 -5.34 2.68 -6.67
CA LYS A 40 -6.58 2.04 -6.28
C LYS A 40 -7.71 2.39 -7.25
N GLN A 41 -8.72 1.53 -7.35
CA GLN A 41 -9.84 1.70 -8.28
C GLN A 41 -10.72 2.94 -7.98
N ASP A 42 -10.70 3.40 -6.74
CA ASP A 42 -11.33 4.65 -6.30
C ASP A 42 -10.52 5.92 -6.65
N GLY A 43 -9.33 5.76 -7.21
CA GLY A 43 -8.42 6.84 -7.59
C GLY A 43 -7.50 7.31 -6.46
N ASN A 44 -7.49 6.66 -5.30
CA ASN A 44 -6.48 6.89 -4.27
C ASN A 44 -5.21 6.07 -4.54
N ILE A 45 -4.15 6.27 -3.76
CA ILE A 45 -2.90 5.51 -3.85
C ILE A 45 -2.71 4.74 -2.55
N LEU A 46 -2.47 3.44 -2.63
CA LEU A 46 -1.98 2.65 -1.51
C LEU A 46 -0.46 2.60 -1.58
N ILE A 47 0.20 2.96 -0.49
CA ILE A 47 1.65 2.96 -0.36
C ILE A 47 2.03 2.06 0.81
N ILE A 48 2.97 1.14 0.58
CA ILE A 48 3.66 0.39 1.63
C ILE A 48 5.07 0.96 1.79
N HIS A 49 5.42 1.35 3.01
CA HIS A 49 6.77 1.77 3.39
C HIS A 49 7.54 0.59 3.99
N ILE A 50 8.44 -0.01 3.22
CA ILE A 50 9.24 -1.15 3.65
C ILE A 50 10.60 -0.65 4.14
N ASP A 51 10.68 -0.28 5.41
CA ASP A 51 11.94 0.00 6.09
C ASP A 51 11.90 -0.45 7.57
N LYS A 52 13.01 -0.32 8.29
CA LYS A 52 13.09 -0.70 9.72
C LYS A 52 12.47 0.35 10.67
N ALA A 53 12.13 1.53 10.17
CA ALA A 53 11.62 2.67 10.95
C ALA A 53 10.08 2.72 10.95
N TYR A 54 9.44 2.26 9.89
CA TYR A 54 8.04 1.93 9.85
C TYR A 54 7.86 0.58 10.56
N ASP A 55 7.29 0.65 11.75
CA ASP A 55 6.75 -0.48 12.51
C ASP A 55 5.84 -1.36 11.62
N GLU A 56 5.33 -2.45 12.17
CA GLU A 56 4.47 -3.42 11.49
C GLU A 56 3.29 -2.85 10.68
N ASP A 57 2.78 -1.67 11.04
CA ASP A 57 1.76 -0.94 10.29
C ASP A 57 2.37 -0.04 9.18
N SER A 58 2.92 -0.67 8.14
CA SER A 58 3.67 0.00 7.07
C SER A 58 2.82 0.53 5.91
N ALA A 59 1.51 0.26 5.88
CA ALA A 59 0.64 0.55 4.74
C ALA A 59 -0.27 1.77 4.97
N PHE A 60 -0.37 2.64 3.96
CA PHE A 60 -1.10 3.91 4.04
C PHE A 60 -1.85 4.21 2.75
N ILE A 61 -3.08 4.72 2.87
CA ILE A 61 -3.84 5.26 1.75
C ILE A 61 -3.60 6.75 1.66
N TYR A 62 -3.14 7.20 0.51
CA TYR A 62 -2.93 8.59 0.14
C TYR A 62 -4.03 9.05 -0.82
N SER A 63 -4.46 10.30 -0.65
CA SER A 63 -5.24 10.99 -1.67
C SER A 63 -4.38 11.24 -2.91
N PRO A 64 -5.00 11.55 -4.07
CA PRO A 64 -4.27 12.02 -5.26
C PRO A 64 -3.37 13.23 -5.02
N SER A 65 -3.63 14.03 -3.98
CA SER A 65 -2.80 15.20 -3.65
C SER A 65 -1.61 14.85 -2.76
N GLY A 66 -1.38 13.57 -2.43
CA GLY A 66 -0.30 13.14 -1.54
C GLY A 66 -0.61 13.29 -0.05
N LYS A 67 -1.87 13.55 0.33
CA LYS A 67 -2.25 13.62 1.75
C LYS A 67 -2.62 12.22 2.25
N ILE A 68 -2.10 11.82 3.41
CA ILE A 68 -2.53 10.59 4.06
C ILE A 68 -4.02 10.69 4.44
N ILE A 69 -4.80 9.73 3.96
CA ILE A 69 -6.21 9.54 4.31
C ILE A 69 -6.33 8.56 5.48
N LYS A 70 -5.59 7.45 5.41
CA LYS A 70 -5.69 6.36 6.39
C LYS A 70 -4.40 5.59 6.52
N LYS A 71 -4.07 5.19 7.75
CA LYS A 71 -3.07 4.17 8.07
C LYS A 71 -3.78 2.82 8.18
N ILE A 72 -3.29 1.80 7.49
CA ILE A 72 -3.82 0.44 7.54
C ILE A 72 -3.08 -0.29 8.65
N ILE A 73 -3.85 -0.82 9.60
CA ILE A 73 -3.31 -1.60 10.71
C ILE A 73 -2.90 -2.98 10.17
N ASN A 74 -1.78 -3.49 10.65
CA ASN A 74 -1.35 -4.85 10.33
C ASN A 74 -2.28 -5.86 11.01
N PHE A 75 -3.04 -6.60 10.20
CA PHE A 75 -3.99 -7.59 10.72
C PHE A 75 -3.30 -8.80 11.35
N GLU A 76 -2.04 -9.02 11.02
CA GLU A 76 -1.20 -10.11 11.51
C GLU A 76 -0.15 -9.63 12.53
N LYS A 77 -0.36 -8.43 13.10
CA LYS A 77 0.42 -7.86 14.22
C LYS A 77 0.69 -8.88 15.33
N LYS A 78 -0.38 -9.52 15.81
CA LYS A 78 -0.31 -10.51 16.90
C LYS A 78 0.36 -11.82 16.50
N SER A 79 0.46 -12.10 15.21
CA SER A 79 1.11 -13.28 14.64
C SER A 79 2.61 -13.08 14.41
N GLY A 80 3.17 -11.91 14.79
CA GLY A 80 4.58 -11.58 14.60
C GLY A 80 4.92 -11.11 13.19
N CYS A 81 3.93 -10.59 12.45
CA CYS A 81 4.18 -9.95 11.17
C CYS A 81 5.07 -8.72 11.37
N ILE A 82 6.12 -8.61 10.55
CA ILE A 82 7.11 -7.54 10.68
C ILE A 82 6.67 -6.31 9.89
N CYS A 83 6.08 -6.51 8.71
CA CYS A 83 5.51 -5.46 7.86
C CYS A 83 4.69 -6.09 6.73
N TYR A 84 3.94 -5.26 6.01
CA TYR A 84 3.47 -5.65 4.68
C TYR A 84 4.64 -5.63 3.68
N ASP A 85 4.74 -6.64 2.82
CA ASP A 85 5.85 -6.82 1.87
C ASP A 85 5.42 -6.76 0.40
N ASP A 86 4.11 -6.84 0.10
CA ASP A 86 3.58 -6.72 -1.26
C ASP A 86 2.14 -6.18 -1.30
N VAL A 87 1.74 -5.66 -2.46
CA VAL A 87 0.39 -5.14 -2.71
C VAL A 87 -0.02 -5.29 -4.18
N TYR A 88 -1.19 -5.87 -4.42
CA TYR A 88 -1.72 -6.06 -5.77
C TYR A 88 -3.23 -6.34 -5.76
N TYR A 89 -3.84 -6.35 -6.94
CA TYR A 89 -5.20 -6.82 -7.13
C TYR A 89 -5.23 -8.29 -7.57
N VAL A 90 -6.10 -9.09 -6.96
CA VAL A 90 -6.49 -10.44 -7.43
C VAL A 90 -7.97 -10.42 -7.70
N ASP A 91 -8.42 -10.66 -8.94
CA ASP A 91 -9.84 -10.65 -9.31
C ASP A 91 -10.61 -9.41 -8.81
N LYS A 92 -9.96 -8.24 -8.86
CA LYS A 92 -10.44 -6.93 -8.38
C LYS A 92 -10.45 -6.75 -6.86
N GLU A 93 -9.98 -7.72 -6.09
CA GLU A 93 -9.81 -7.61 -4.65
C GLU A 93 -8.42 -7.06 -4.30
N LEU A 94 -8.41 -5.99 -3.51
CA LEU A 94 -7.19 -5.35 -3.06
C LEU A 94 -6.53 -6.21 -1.99
N THR A 95 -5.35 -6.73 -2.31
CA THR A 95 -4.63 -7.71 -1.48
C THR A 95 -3.30 -7.13 -1.05
N LEU A 96 -3.05 -7.20 0.26
CA LEU A 96 -1.77 -6.92 0.90
C LEU A 96 -1.13 -8.25 1.29
N ILE A 97 0.19 -8.40 1.13
CA ILE A 97 0.90 -9.55 1.70
C ILE A 97 1.59 -9.12 2.99
N ALA A 98 1.28 -9.85 4.06
CA ALA A 98 1.85 -9.70 5.38
C ALA A 98 2.96 -10.75 5.54
N GLY A 99 4.19 -10.28 5.67
CA GLY A 99 5.38 -11.12 5.83
C GLY A 99 5.69 -11.38 7.31
N SER A 100 5.63 -12.65 7.72
CA SER A 100 6.23 -13.11 8.98
C SER A 100 7.44 -14.02 8.69
N ARG A 101 8.25 -14.33 9.71
CA ARG A 101 9.40 -15.24 9.54
C ARG A 101 9.00 -16.66 9.16
N ALA A 102 7.79 -17.09 9.52
CA ALA A 102 7.35 -18.48 9.40
C ALA A 102 6.33 -18.71 8.26
N LYS A 103 5.59 -17.67 7.88
CA LYS A 103 4.50 -17.75 6.90
C LYS A 103 4.25 -16.42 6.20
N ARG A 104 3.65 -16.49 5.01
CA ARG A 104 3.10 -15.33 4.32
C ARG A 104 1.59 -15.40 4.34
N ILE A 105 0.95 -14.27 4.60
CA ILE A 105 -0.51 -14.19 4.68
C ILE A 105 -0.97 -13.12 3.71
N ALA A 106 -1.92 -13.47 2.83
CA ALA A 106 -2.66 -12.50 2.07
C ALA A 106 -3.78 -11.93 2.93
N CYS A 107 -3.81 -10.60 3.02
CA CYS A 107 -4.84 -9.81 3.69
C CYS A 107 -5.63 -9.06 2.62
N VAL A 108 -6.89 -9.47 2.43
CA VAL A 108 -7.82 -8.78 1.53
C VAL A 108 -8.46 -7.62 2.27
N ILE A 109 -8.40 -6.44 1.67
CA ILE A 109 -8.99 -5.20 2.19
C ILE A 109 -9.97 -4.60 1.18
N ASP A 110 -10.90 -3.79 1.68
CA ASP A 110 -11.73 -2.96 0.81
C ASP A 110 -10.97 -1.72 0.31
N GLU A 111 -11.59 -0.98 -0.61
CA GLU A 111 -11.07 0.29 -1.12
C GLU A 111 -10.89 1.37 -0.03
N LYS A 112 -11.48 1.21 1.15
CA LYS A 112 -11.29 2.12 2.29
C LYS A 112 -10.20 1.61 3.24
N GLY A 113 -9.50 0.53 2.91
CA GLY A 113 -8.48 -0.10 3.76
C GLY A 113 -9.06 -0.77 5.01
N ASN A 114 -10.31 -1.23 4.98
CA ASN A 114 -10.88 -2.07 6.01
C ASN A 114 -10.61 -3.54 5.69
N TYR A 115 -10.28 -4.32 6.72
CA TYR A 115 -10.11 -5.76 6.61
C TYR A 115 -11.38 -6.45 6.11
N ILE A 116 -11.21 -7.38 5.16
CA ILE A 116 -12.28 -8.29 4.72
C ILE A 116 -11.98 -9.70 5.20
N ARG A 117 -10.82 -10.25 4.82
CA ARG A 117 -10.41 -11.63 5.16
C ARG A 117 -8.92 -11.85 4.95
N SER A 118 -8.39 -12.95 5.46
CA SER A 118 -7.02 -13.39 5.20
C SER A 118 -6.95 -14.87 4.84
N TYR A 119 -5.88 -15.26 4.17
CA TYR A 119 -5.54 -16.65 3.87
C TYR A 119 -4.03 -16.81 3.77
N GLU A 120 -3.53 -18.00 4.13
CA GLU A 120 -2.11 -18.31 4.05
C GLU A 120 -1.69 -18.46 2.59
N THR A 121 -0.55 -17.86 2.23
CA THR A 121 0.03 -17.92 0.89
C THR A 121 1.33 -18.71 0.94
N ARG A 122 1.19 -20.03 0.77
CA ARG A 122 2.23 -21.08 0.84
C ARG A 122 2.64 -21.53 2.23
#